data_AF-X1N963-F1
#
_entry.id   AF-X1N963-F1
#
_cell.length_a   1.000
_cell.length_b   1.000
_cell.length_c   1.000
_cell.angle_alpha   90.00
_cell.angle_beta   90.00
_cell.angle_gamma   90.00
#
_symmetry.space_group_name_H-M   'P 1'
#
loop_
_entity.id
_entity.type
_entity.pdbx_description
1 polymer ?
#
loop_
_entity_poly.entity_id
_entity_poly.type
_entity_poly.pdbx_seq_one_letter_code
_entity_poly.pdbx_strand_id
1 'polypeptide(L)'
;MKKLLLLLIMLLFVMPLTGQQIKLKDRLIAEKGIRKDFSLVSNGSVADILVDSGDSKTVLLVAGFFSDDVERITGRKPDVKNNIIRYPVI
;
A
#
# COMPACT_ATOMS: atom_id res chain seq x y z
N MET A 1 30.31 19.24 -35.81
CA MET A 1 30.36 18.71 -34.43
C MET A 1 29.48 19.51 -33.45
N LYS A 2 29.62 20.84 -33.35
CA LYS A 2 28.81 21.67 -32.41
C LYS A 2 27.28 21.55 -32.62
N LYS A 3 26.81 21.50 -33.87
CA LYS A 3 25.39 21.33 -34.21
C LYS A 3 24.82 19.95 -33.79
N LEU A 4 25.64 18.90 -33.85
CA LEU A 4 25.27 17.55 -33.44
C LEU A 4 25.18 17.43 -31.91
N LEU A 5 26.10 18.08 -31.19
CA LEU A 5 26.08 18.17 -29.74
C LEU A 5 24.84 18.90 -29.22
N LEU A 6 24.44 19.98 -29.90
CA LEU A 6 23.24 20.75 -29.54
C LEU A 6 21.96 19.92 -29.73
N LEU A 7 21.89 19.13 -30.80
CA LEU A 7 20.78 18.20 -31.05
C LEU A 7 20.70 17.12 -29.96
N LEU A 8 21.85 16.57 -29.53
CA LEU A 8 21.92 15.54 -28.49
C LEU A 8 21.46 16.06 -27.12
N ILE A 9 21.89 17.27 -26.75
CA ILE A 9 21.46 17.92 -25.50
C ILE A 9 19.95 18.17 -25.54
N MET A 10 19.43 18.66 -26.66
CA MET A 10 17.99 18.85 -26.82
C MET A 10 17.22 17.53 -26.68
N LEU A 11 17.73 16.43 -27.25
CA LEU A 11 17.10 15.12 -27.16
C LEU A 11 17.03 14.60 -25.71
N LEU A 12 18.10 14.81 -24.94
CA LEU A 12 18.18 14.40 -23.53
C LEU A 12 17.21 15.17 -22.62
N PHE A 13 16.88 16.41 -22.95
CA PHE A 13 15.92 17.23 -22.18
C PHE A 13 14.45 16.88 -22.45
N VAL A 14 14.14 16.21 -23.56
CA VAL A 14 12.75 15.83 -23.92
C VAL A 14 12.34 14.48 -23.33
N MET A 15 13.29 13.58 -23.07
CA MET A 15 13.00 12.23 -22.54
C MET A 15 12.30 12.16 -21.16
N PRO A 16 12.56 13.03 -20.16
CA PRO A 16 11.89 12.91 -18.86
C PRO A 16 10.40 13.27 -18.89
N LEU A 17 9.89 13.84 -19.99
CA LEU A 17 8.48 14.26 -20.12
C LEU A 17 7.53 13.13 -20.54
N THR A 18 8.05 11.95 -20.89
CA THR A 18 7.23 10.80 -21.30
C THR A 18 7.03 9.77 -20.17
N GLY A 19 7.15 10.21 -18.91
CA GLY A 19 6.77 9.39 -17.76
C GLY A 19 5.27 9.13 -17.76
N GLN A 20 4.86 7.88 -17.92
CA GLN A 20 3.45 7.49 -17.88
C GLN A 20 2.90 7.71 -16.45
N GLN A 21 2.08 8.74 -16.26
CA GLN A 21 1.32 8.91 -15.02
C GLN A 21 0.12 7.95 -15.04
N ILE A 22 0.15 6.93 -14.19
CA ILE A 22 -1.01 6.06 -13.97
C ILE A 22 -2.05 6.87 -13.21
N LYS A 23 -3.02 7.42 -13.93
CA LYS A 23 -4.16 8.11 -13.34
C LYS A 23 -5.16 7.06 -12.84
N LEU A 24 -4.88 6.46 -11.67
CA LEU A 24 -5.83 5.58 -11.00
C LEU A 24 -7.03 6.42 -10.55
N LYS A 25 -8.20 6.13 -11.13
CA LYS A 25 -9.44 6.87 -10.89
C LYS A 25 -9.93 6.72 -9.45
N ASP A 26 -9.62 5.58 -8.81
CA ASP A 26 -10.02 5.22 -7.45
C ASP A 26 -8.81 4.74 -6.66
N ARG A 27 -8.05 5.68 -6.08
CA ARG A 27 -6.89 5.35 -5.24
C ARG A 27 -7.38 4.97 -3.84
N LEU A 28 -7.66 3.68 -3.63
CA LEU A 28 -8.08 3.13 -2.32
C LEU A 28 -6.95 3.13 -1.27
N ILE A 29 -5.69 3.18 -1.72
CA ILE A 29 -4.51 3.21 -0.84
C ILE A 29 -3.68 4.45 -1.15
N ALA A 30 -3.52 5.31 -0.15
CA ALA A 30 -2.69 6.49 -0.20
C ALA A 30 -1.59 6.40 0.86
N GLU A 31 -0.36 6.77 0.49
CA GLU A 31 0.76 6.88 1.44
C GLU A 31 0.53 7.98 2.47
N LYS A 32 -0.22 9.02 2.09
CA LYS A 32 -0.63 10.11 2.97
C LYS A 32 -2.16 10.13 3.05
N GLY A 33 -2.68 9.72 4.18
CA GLY A 33 -4.12 9.77 4.46
C GLY A 33 -4.63 11.19 4.68
N ILE A 34 -5.93 11.37 4.49
CA ILE A 34 -6.70 12.57 4.84
C ILE A 34 -7.67 12.28 5.99
N ARG A 35 -8.35 13.33 6.49
CA ARG A 35 -9.32 13.18 7.57
C ARG A 35 -10.46 12.27 7.13
N LYS A 36 -10.82 11.30 7.99
CA LYS A 36 -11.82 10.23 7.77
C LYS A 36 -11.33 9.00 7.00
N ASP A 37 -10.07 8.95 6.58
CA ASP A 37 -9.50 7.71 6.06
C ASP A 37 -9.31 6.68 7.18
N PHE A 38 -9.43 5.40 6.83
CA PHE A 38 -9.04 4.31 7.73
C PHE A 38 -7.52 4.20 7.76
N SER A 39 -6.93 4.30 8.95
CA SER A 39 -5.47 4.23 9.09
C SER A 39 -5.03 2.77 9.15
N LEU A 40 -4.44 2.29 8.05
CA LEU A 40 -3.74 1.00 8.03
C LEU A 40 -2.38 1.09 8.75
N VAL A 41 -1.69 2.22 8.56
CA VAL A 41 -0.38 2.52 9.14
C VAL A 41 -0.32 4.01 9.48
N SER A 42 0.14 4.36 10.68
CA SER A 42 0.35 5.76 11.09
C SER A 42 1.27 5.87 12.29
N ASN A 43 2.25 6.79 12.25
CA ASN A 43 3.13 7.12 13.38
C ASN A 43 3.74 5.87 14.05
N GLY A 44 4.23 4.94 13.24
CA GLY A 44 4.79 3.66 13.69
C GLY A 44 3.74 2.63 14.13
N SER A 45 2.46 2.93 14.19
CA SER A 45 1.43 1.93 14.48
C SER A 45 0.93 1.28 13.19
N VAL A 46 0.57 0.01 13.26
CA VAL A 46 -0.09 -0.76 12.19
C VAL A 46 -1.39 -1.32 12.73
N ALA A 47 -2.44 -1.35 11.90
CA ALA A 47 -3.73 -1.91 12.28
C ALA A 47 -3.69 -3.44 12.28
N ASP A 48 -4.30 -4.06 13.30
CA ASP A 48 -4.40 -5.52 13.40
C ASP A 48 -5.29 -6.11 12.30
N ILE A 49 -5.03 -7.38 11.97
CA ILE A 49 -5.83 -8.15 11.03
C ILE A 49 -6.75 -9.06 11.83
N LEU A 50 -8.06 -8.87 11.68
CA LEU A 50 -9.08 -9.71 12.30
C LEU A 50 -9.59 -10.72 11.27
N VAL A 51 -9.58 -12.00 11.62
CA VAL A 51 -10.12 -13.11 10.82
C VAL A 51 -11.17 -13.85 11.65
N ASP A 52 -12.29 -14.27 11.06
CA ASP A 52 -13.26 -15.06 11.82
C ASP A 52 -12.73 -16.49 12.03
N SER A 53 -12.88 -17.03 13.24
CA SER A 53 -12.59 -18.43 13.54
C SER A 53 -13.36 -19.43 12.66
N GLY A 54 -14.52 -19.03 12.11
CA GLY A 54 -15.32 -19.83 11.19
C GLY A 54 -14.85 -19.78 9.72
N ASP A 55 -13.91 -18.89 9.39
CA ASP A 55 -13.36 -18.82 8.04
C ASP A 55 -12.50 -20.04 7.70
N SER A 56 -12.32 -20.30 6.40
CA SER A 56 -11.42 -21.34 5.94
C SER A 56 -10.01 -21.12 6.48
N LYS A 57 -9.30 -22.22 6.79
CA LYS A 57 -7.88 -22.19 7.16
C LYS A 57 -7.01 -21.44 6.16
N THR A 58 -7.40 -21.42 4.88
CA THR A 58 -6.72 -20.66 3.84
C THR A 58 -6.78 -19.15 4.09
N VAL A 59 -7.88 -18.63 4.65
CA VAL A 59 -8.01 -17.20 4.98
C VAL A 59 -7.01 -16.84 6.08
N LEU A 60 -6.88 -17.67 7.11
CA LEU A 60 -5.89 -17.47 8.17
C LEU A 60 -4.45 -17.50 7.61
N LEU A 61 -4.17 -18.41 6.68
CA LEU A 61 -2.86 -18.48 6.02
C LEU A 61 -2.56 -17.21 5.23
N VAL A 62 -3.52 -16.73 4.43
CA VAL A 62 -3.36 -15.51 3.62
C VAL A 62 -3.24 -14.27 4.51
N ALA A 63 -3.95 -14.21 5.64
CA ALA A 63 -3.80 -13.14 6.62
C ALA A 63 -2.38 -13.09 7.21
N GLY A 64 -1.77 -14.27 7.43
CA GLY A 64 -0.35 -14.37 7.82
C GLY A 64 0.59 -13.78 6.77
N PHE A 65 0.44 -14.17 5.50
CA PHE A 65 1.25 -13.61 4.41
C PHE A 65 1.05 -12.10 4.25
N PHE A 66 -0.18 -11.62 4.41
CA PHE A 66 -0.45 -10.19 4.36
C PHE A 66 0.21 -9.44 5.53
N SER A 67 0.23 -10.02 6.74
CA SER A 67 0.97 -9.46 7.89
C SER A 67 2.48 -9.34 7.59
N ASP A 68 3.08 -10.38 6.99
CA ASP A 68 4.48 -10.36 6.57
C ASP A 68 4.76 -9.28 5.51
N ASP A 69 3.82 -9.05 4.58
CA ASP A 69 3.94 -8.02 3.56
C ASP A 69 3.86 -6.61 4.16
N VAL A 70 2.97 -6.39 5.14
CA VAL A 70 2.89 -5.12 5.87
C VAL A 70 4.19 -4.86 6.65
N GLU A 71 4.74 -5.88 7.30
CA GLU A 71 6.04 -5.79 7.99
C GLU A 71 7.15 -5.38 7.01
N ARG A 72 7.20 -6.00 5.82
CA ARG A 72 8.22 -5.69 4.82
C ARG A 72 8.16 -4.25 4.31
N ILE A 73 6.97 -3.67 4.22
CA ILE A 73 6.76 -2.31 3.71
C ILE A 73 6.95 -1.26 4.82
N THR A 74 6.56 -1.58 6.05
CA THR A 74 6.43 -0.59 7.14
C THR A 74 7.46 -0.75 8.26
N GLY A 75 8.14 -1.90 8.32
CA GLY A 75 9.01 -2.31 9.42
C GLY A 75 8.28 -2.74 10.70
N ARG A 76 6.94 -2.84 10.67
CA ARG A 76 6.12 -3.22 11.82
C ARG A 76 5.11 -4.30 11.42
N LYS A 77 5.00 -5.35 12.23
CA LYS A 77 4.14 -6.50 11.96
C LYS A 77 2.77 -6.35 12.61
N PRO A 78 1.65 -6.43 11.86
CA PRO A 78 0.31 -6.52 12.43
C PRO A 78 0.07 -7.84 13.17
N ASP A 79 -0.66 -7.80 14.28
CA ASP A 79 -1.18 -9.02 14.88
C ASP A 79 -2.32 -9.60 14.04
N VAL A 80 -2.30 -10.92 13.83
CA VAL A 80 -3.42 -11.65 13.23
C VAL A 80 -4.24 -12.29 14.34
N LYS A 81 -5.46 -11.79 14.57
CA LYS A 81 -6.35 -12.24 15.64
C LYS A 81 -7.53 -12.99 15.04
N ASN A 82 -7.81 -14.16 15.59
CA ASN A 82 -8.91 -15.03 15.16
C ASN A 82 -10.07 -15.13 16.19
N ASN A 83 -10.02 -14.30 17.24
CA ASN A 83 -11.06 -14.24 18.26
C ASN A 83 -11.78 -12.90 18.16
N ILE A 84 -12.76 -12.83 17.25
CA ILE A 84 -13.62 -11.67 17.12
C ILE A 84 -14.73 -11.79 18.17
N ILE A 85 -14.65 -10.98 19.23
CA ILE A 85 -15.79 -10.82 20.13
C ILE A 85 -16.89 -10.11 19.34
N ARG A 86 -17.88 -10.88 18.89
CA ARG A 86 -19.08 -10.33 18.24
C ARG A 86 -19.86 -9.56 19.30
N TYR A 87 -19.66 -8.25 19.37
CA TYR A 87 -20.63 -7.39 20.02
C TYR A 87 -21.92 -7.44 19.20
N PRO A 88 -23.10 -7.60 19.84
CA PRO A 88 -24.35 -7.42 19.13
C PRO A 88 -24.36 -6.01 18.56
N VAL A 89 -24.52 -5.91 17.24
CA VAL A 89 -24.76 -4.63 16.56
C VAL A 89 -26.14 -4.18 17.04
N ILE A 90 -26.18 -3.08 17.81
CA ILE A 90 -27.41 -2.44 18.30
C ILE A 90 -28.11 -1.73 17.13
#